data_AF-A0A2M9Q7B9-F1
#
_entry.id   AF-A0A2M9Q7B9-F1
#
_cell.length_a   1.000
_cell.length_b   1.000
_cell.length_c   1.000
_cell.angle_alpha   90.00
_cell.angle_beta   90.00
_cell.angle_gamma   90.00
#
_symmetry.space_group_name_H-M   'P 1'
#
loop_
_entity.id
_entity.type
_entity.pdbx_description
1 polymer ?
#
loop_
_entity_poly.entity_id
_entity_poly.type
_entity_poly.pdbx_seq_one_letter_code
_entity_poly.pdbx_strand_id
1 'polypeptide(L)'
;LLMGPVSGGKSTIVTLLKRGLEQFSRTDEGAVFAIKGCPMHEDPLHLIPHHLRNDFYEEYGIRIEGSLSPLNTMRLEQEYDGRIENVMIERITFSEDKRVGIGTFTPSDPKSQDIADLTGSIDFSTIGEFGSESDPRAYRFDGELNKANRGMMEFQEMLKLDEKFL
;
A
#
# COMPACT_ATOMS: atom_id res chain seq x y z
N LEU A 1 -13.50 -13.35 5.15
CA LEU A 1 -12.92 -14.51 5.87
C LEU A 1 -13.38 -15.80 5.20
N LEU A 2 -12.47 -16.61 4.66
CA LEU A 2 -12.80 -17.94 4.12
C LEU A 2 -12.53 -19.00 5.19
N MET A 3 -13.58 -19.47 5.86
CA MET A 3 -13.50 -20.50 6.90
C MET A 3 -14.18 -21.78 6.42
N GLY A 4 -13.52 -22.93 6.57
CA GLY A 4 -14.06 -24.22 6.10
C GLY A 4 -13.04 -25.36 6.22
N PRO A 5 -13.45 -26.61 5.95
CA PRO A 5 -12.61 -27.80 6.15
C PRO A 5 -11.30 -27.74 5.35
N VAL A 6 -10.30 -28.50 5.82
CA VAL A 6 -9.04 -28.69 5.10
C VAL A 6 -9.35 -29.25 3.71
N SER A 7 -8.62 -28.80 2.69
CA SER A 7 -8.85 -29.16 1.27
C SER A 7 -10.13 -28.59 0.63
N GLY A 8 -10.85 -27.67 1.27
CA GLY A 8 -12.05 -27.03 0.69
C GLY A 8 -11.80 -26.02 -0.45
N GLY A 9 -10.65 -26.06 -1.13
CA GLY A 9 -10.35 -25.15 -2.26
C GLY A 9 -10.18 -23.66 -1.92
N LYS A 10 -10.15 -23.29 -0.63
CA LYS A 10 -10.07 -21.88 -0.17
C LYS A 10 -8.87 -21.15 -0.76
N SER A 11 -7.68 -21.76 -0.65
CA SER A 11 -6.44 -21.19 -1.21
C SER A 11 -6.52 -21.06 -2.73
N THR A 12 -7.14 -22.03 -3.42
CA THR A 12 -7.35 -21.97 -4.87
C THR A 12 -8.19 -20.75 -5.27
N ILE A 13 -9.26 -20.44 -4.54
CA ILE A 13 -10.08 -19.25 -4.79
C ILE A 13 -9.25 -17.97 -4.59
N VAL A 14 -8.48 -17.87 -3.51
CA VAL A 14 -7.63 -16.70 -3.25
C VAL A 14 -6.57 -16.53 -4.35
N THR A 15 -5.92 -17.61 -4.77
CA THR A 15 -4.97 -17.57 -5.89
C THR A 15 -5.63 -17.11 -7.19
N LEU A 16 -6.85 -17.56 -7.49
CA LEU A 16 -7.59 -17.12 -8.67
C LEU A 16 -7.95 -15.63 -8.59
N LEU A 17 -8.35 -15.14 -7.42
CA LEU A 17 -8.64 -13.72 -7.20
C LEU A 17 -7.40 -12.84 -7.39
N LYS A 18 -6.26 -13.22 -6.82
CA LYS A 18 -4.98 -12.52 -6.99
C LYS A 18 -4.56 -12.47 -8.45
N ARG A 19 -4.59 -13.61 -9.15
CA ARG A 19 -4.28 -13.69 -10.59
C ARG A 19 -5.25 -12.86 -11.44
N GLY A 20 -6.54 -12.91 -11.13
CA GLY A 20 -7.56 -12.11 -11.79
C GLY A 20 -7.32 -10.62 -11.61
N LEU A 21 -6.99 -10.19 -10.39
CA LEU A 21 -6.66 -8.80 -10.08
C LEU A 21 -5.40 -8.32 -10.82
N GLU A 22 -4.34 -9.14 -10.83
CA GLU A 22 -3.12 -8.85 -11.58
C GLU A 22 -3.39 -8.74 -13.09
N GLN A 23 -4.16 -9.66 -13.67
CA GLN A 23 -4.54 -9.60 -15.09
C GLN A 23 -5.41 -8.38 -15.40
N PHE A 24 -6.40 -8.09 -14.55
CA PHE A 24 -7.28 -6.94 -14.71
C PHE A 24 -6.50 -5.62 -14.67
N SER A 25 -5.51 -5.50 -13.77
CA SER A 25 -4.69 -4.28 -13.67
C SER A 25 -3.89 -3.93 -14.94
N ARG A 26 -3.72 -4.90 -15.84
CA ARG A 26 -3.06 -4.73 -17.13
C ARG A 26 -4.00 -4.22 -18.23
N THR A 27 -5.32 -4.29 -18.04
CA THR A 27 -6.29 -3.74 -19.00
C THR A 27 -6.44 -2.23 -18.78
N ASP A 28 -7.07 -1.56 -19.73
CA ASP A 28 -7.31 -0.12 -19.62
C ASP A 28 -8.40 0.18 -18.59
N GLU A 29 -9.42 -0.69 -18.45
CA GLU A 29 -10.45 -0.54 -17.40
C GLU A 29 -9.90 -0.77 -15.99
N GLY A 30 -8.91 -1.64 -15.85
CA GLY A 30 -8.24 -1.90 -14.57
C GLY A 30 -7.00 -1.05 -14.33
N ALA A 31 -6.75 -0.03 -15.15
CA ALA A 31 -5.52 0.75 -15.05
C ALA A 31 -5.39 1.43 -13.68
N VAL A 32 -4.24 1.22 -13.03
CA VAL A 32 -3.90 1.84 -11.75
C VAL A 32 -2.74 2.80 -11.94
N PHE A 33 -2.87 3.99 -11.38
CA PHE A 33 -1.85 5.04 -11.42
C PHE A 33 -1.34 5.33 -10.02
N ALA A 34 -0.05 5.65 -9.90
CA ALA A 34 0.61 5.93 -8.64
C ALA A 34 1.57 7.12 -8.75
N ILE A 35 1.82 7.80 -7.62
CA ILE A 35 2.86 8.82 -7.54
C ILE A 35 4.22 8.17 -7.81
N LYS A 36 4.95 8.71 -8.79
CA LYS A 36 6.20 8.11 -9.27
C LYS A 36 7.26 8.08 -8.17
N GLY A 37 7.87 6.91 -8.01
CA GLY A 37 8.90 6.68 -6.99
C GLY A 37 8.38 6.58 -5.55
N CYS A 38 7.06 6.57 -5.35
CA CYS A 38 6.50 6.26 -4.04
C CYS A 38 6.63 4.75 -3.74
N PRO A 39 7.25 4.33 -2.63
CA PRO A 39 7.49 2.92 -2.31
C PRO A 39 6.20 2.14 -1.97
N MET A 40 5.10 2.85 -1.69
CA MET A 40 3.76 2.31 -1.43
C MET A 40 2.82 2.40 -2.65
N HIS A 41 3.30 2.94 -3.77
CA HIS A 41 2.45 3.21 -4.94
C HIS A 41 1.18 4.01 -4.58
N GLU A 42 1.38 5.10 -3.83
CA GLU A 42 0.32 5.95 -3.32
C GLU A 42 -0.61 6.49 -4.41
N ASP A 43 -1.90 6.60 -4.06
CA ASP A 43 -2.93 7.16 -4.93
C ASP A 43 -2.64 8.62 -5.30
N PRO A 44 -2.51 8.96 -6.60
CA PRO A 44 -2.31 10.34 -7.05
C PRO A 44 -3.40 11.30 -6.58
N LEU A 45 -4.63 10.82 -6.38
CA LEU A 45 -5.75 11.65 -5.94
C LEU A 45 -5.52 12.25 -4.55
N HIS A 46 -4.61 11.70 -3.74
CA HIS A 46 -4.22 12.30 -2.47
C HIS A 46 -3.55 13.68 -2.62
N LEU A 47 -3.03 14.02 -3.80
CA LEU A 47 -2.48 15.35 -4.11
C LEU A 47 -3.58 16.43 -4.15
N ILE A 48 -4.85 16.04 -4.34
CA ILE A 48 -5.96 17.00 -4.38
C ILE A 48 -6.19 17.58 -2.97
N PRO A 49 -6.12 18.91 -2.82
CA PRO A 49 -6.35 19.59 -1.55
C PRO A 49 -7.72 19.24 -0.95
N HIS A 50 -7.77 19.05 0.38
CA HIS A 50 -8.99 18.64 1.10
C HIS A 50 -10.22 19.51 0.81
N HIS A 51 -10.03 20.83 0.67
CA HIS A 51 -11.11 21.77 0.42
C HIS A 51 -11.74 21.62 -0.99
N LEU A 52 -11.05 20.98 -1.95
CA LEU A 52 -11.56 20.73 -3.30
C LEU A 52 -12.18 19.34 -3.46
N ARG A 53 -12.07 18.47 -2.45
CA ARG A 53 -12.51 17.06 -2.59
C ARG A 53 -14.02 16.89 -2.65
N ASN A 54 -14.78 17.80 -2.03
CA ASN A 54 -16.25 17.79 -2.13
C ASN A 54 -16.67 18.12 -3.57
N ASP A 55 -16.14 19.20 -4.14
CA ASP A 55 -16.41 19.59 -5.52
C ASP A 55 -15.98 18.48 -6.51
N PHE A 56 -14.81 17.87 -6.28
CA PHE A 56 -14.34 16.72 -7.07
C PHE A 56 -15.30 15.52 -6.98
N TYR A 57 -15.83 15.23 -5.79
CA TYR A 57 -16.81 14.16 -5.62
C TYR A 57 -18.14 14.49 -6.33
N GLU A 58 -18.61 15.72 -6.27
CA GLU A 58 -19.84 16.14 -6.96
C GLU A 58 -19.70 16.06 -8.48
N GLU A 59 -18.52 16.39 -9.03
CA GLU A 59 -18.26 16.39 -10.46
C GLU A 59 -17.99 14.98 -11.01
N TYR A 60 -17.15 14.19 -10.34
CA TYR A 60 -16.67 12.90 -10.86
C TYR A 60 -17.29 11.68 -10.17
N GLY A 61 -17.98 11.85 -9.04
CA GLY A 61 -18.52 10.75 -8.23
C GLY A 61 -17.45 9.95 -7.47
N ILE A 62 -16.19 10.40 -7.48
CA ILE A 62 -15.05 9.70 -6.87
C ILE A 62 -14.75 10.30 -5.50
N ARG A 63 -14.89 9.48 -4.45
CA ARG A 63 -14.58 9.90 -3.08
C ARG A 63 -13.11 9.66 -2.78
N ILE A 64 -12.40 10.71 -2.37
CA ILE A 64 -10.97 10.62 -2.01
C ILE A 64 -10.87 10.52 -0.49
N GLU A 65 -10.46 9.34 -0.02
CA GLU A 65 -10.21 9.07 1.40
C GLU A 65 -8.73 9.28 1.73
N GLY A 66 -8.40 9.37 3.02
CA GLY A 66 -7.00 9.51 3.45
C GLY A 66 -6.36 10.86 3.14
N SER A 67 -5.03 10.93 3.20
CA SER A 67 -4.22 12.12 2.96
C SER A 67 -2.91 11.72 2.32
N LEU A 68 -2.23 12.68 1.69
CA LEU A 68 -0.90 12.48 1.12
C LEU A 68 0.05 11.96 2.20
N SER A 69 0.81 10.91 1.90
CA SER A 69 1.74 10.31 2.85
C SER A 69 2.80 11.33 3.30
N PRO A 70 3.38 11.17 4.50
CA PRO A 70 4.42 12.09 4.98
C PRO A 70 5.61 12.18 4.01
N LEU A 71 5.99 11.06 3.39
CA LEU A 71 7.07 11.02 2.39
C LEU A 71 6.73 11.86 1.16
N ASN A 72 5.55 11.67 0.56
CA ASN A 72 5.18 12.43 -0.63
C ASN A 72 4.80 13.89 -0.32
N THR A 73 4.35 14.19 0.90
CA THR A 73 4.19 15.58 1.38
C THR A 73 5.53 16.31 1.39
N MET A 74 6.56 15.69 2.00
CA MET A 74 7.91 16.24 1.99
C MET A 74 8.46 16.39 0.56
N ARG A 75 8.24 15.41 -0.32
CA ARG A 75 8.67 15.49 -1.73
C ARG A 75 7.95 16.61 -2.49
N LEU A 76 6.64 16.77 -2.30
CA LEU A 76 5.86 17.85 -2.92
C LEU A 76 6.43 19.23 -2.54
N GLU A 77 6.79 19.44 -1.27
CA GLU A 77 7.39 20.68 -0.80
C GLU A 77 8.82 20.88 -1.34
N GLN A 78 9.68 19.86 -1.26
CA GLN A 78 11.12 19.99 -1.55
C GLN A 78 11.48 19.87 -3.04
N GLU A 79 10.81 18.96 -3.77
CA GLU A 79 11.13 18.63 -5.17
C GLU A 79 10.24 19.40 -6.16
N TYR A 80 9.01 19.74 -5.76
CA TYR A 80 7.99 20.29 -6.66
C TYR A 80 7.51 21.70 -6.26
N ASP A 81 8.10 22.33 -5.25
CA ASP A 81 7.75 23.70 -4.81
C ASP A 81 6.24 23.85 -4.49
N GLY A 82 5.63 22.80 -3.94
CA GLY A 82 4.19 22.73 -3.64
C GLY A 82 3.27 22.59 -4.86
N ARG A 83 3.82 22.47 -6.08
CA ARG A 83 3.06 22.42 -7.33
C ARG A 83 2.63 21.00 -7.68
N ILE A 84 1.40 20.66 -7.29
CA ILE A 84 0.83 19.32 -7.49
C ILE A 84 0.78 18.91 -8.97
N GLU A 85 0.62 19.87 -9.88
CA GLU A 85 0.55 19.64 -11.32
C GLU A 85 1.86 19.14 -11.94
N ASN A 86 2.98 19.36 -11.25
CA ASN A 86 4.30 18.91 -11.68
C ASN A 86 4.65 17.51 -11.15
N VAL A 87 3.87 16.98 -10.20
CA VAL A 87 4.15 15.67 -9.60
C VAL A 87 3.99 14.58 -10.65
N MET A 88 5.06 13.84 -10.90
CA MET A 88 5.07 12.79 -11.91
C MET A 88 4.24 11.59 -11.44
N ILE A 89 3.34 11.13 -12.31
CA ILE A 89 2.52 9.93 -12.09
C ILE A 89 2.99 8.82 -13.03
N GLU A 90 2.92 7.57 -12.58
CA GLU A 90 3.22 6.39 -13.40
C GLU A 90 2.07 5.38 -13.37
N ARG A 91 1.89 4.66 -14.48
CA ARG A 91 1.01 3.49 -14.52
C ARG A 91 1.71 2.33 -13.83
N ILE A 92 1.02 1.68 -12.91
CA ILE A 92 1.47 0.46 -12.25
C ILE A 92 0.57 -0.71 -12.63
N THR A 93 1.12 -1.92 -12.52
CA THR A 93 0.37 -3.17 -12.64
C THR A 93 0.55 -3.95 -11.36
N PHE A 94 -0.54 -4.47 -10.80
CA PHE A 94 -0.46 -5.33 -9.65
C PHE A 94 0.29 -6.61 -9.98
N SER A 95 1.05 -7.12 -9.01
CA SER A 95 1.88 -8.31 -9.14
C SER A 95 2.22 -8.86 -7.77
N GLU A 96 1.87 -10.12 -7.54
CA GLU A 96 2.25 -10.84 -6.33
C GLU A 96 3.77 -11.04 -6.27
N ASP A 97 4.38 -11.49 -7.37
CA ASP A 97 5.83 -11.75 -7.45
C ASP A 97 6.68 -10.50 -7.18
N LYS A 98 6.23 -9.33 -7.68
CA LYS A 98 6.93 -8.06 -7.47
C LYS A 98 6.52 -7.35 -6.19
N ARG A 99 5.58 -7.90 -5.42
CA ARG A 99 4.99 -7.30 -4.21
C ARG A 99 4.45 -5.89 -4.48
N VAL A 100 3.62 -5.76 -5.54
CA VAL A 100 2.97 -4.51 -5.95
C VAL A 100 1.45 -4.71 -5.92
N GLY A 101 0.78 -4.07 -4.97
CA GLY A 101 -0.67 -4.18 -4.75
C GLY A 101 -1.16 -5.55 -4.33
N ILE A 102 -0.29 -6.56 -4.15
CA ILE A 102 -0.67 -7.87 -3.63
C ILE A 102 0.33 -8.26 -2.55
N GLY A 103 -0.18 -8.44 -1.33
CA GLY A 103 0.59 -8.87 -0.16
C GLY A 103 0.04 -10.17 0.44
N THR A 104 0.91 -10.91 1.10
CA THR A 104 0.56 -12.16 1.79
C THR A 104 1.27 -12.20 3.13
N PHE A 105 0.49 -12.32 4.19
CA PHE A 105 1.00 -12.46 5.54
C PHE A 105 0.68 -13.85 6.06
N THR A 106 1.74 -14.56 6.43
CA THR A 106 1.65 -15.90 7.02
C THR A 106 2.16 -15.82 8.46
N PRO A 107 1.37 -16.28 9.46
CA PRO A 107 1.81 -16.33 10.84
C PRO A 107 3.08 -17.15 10.98
N SER A 108 3.99 -16.62 11.77
CA SER A 108 5.22 -17.30 12.19
C SER A 108 5.12 -17.64 13.68
N ASP A 109 6.21 -18.09 14.32
CA ASP A 109 6.20 -18.30 15.76
C ASP A 109 5.79 -16.98 16.47
N PRO A 110 4.72 -16.97 17.30
CA PRO A 110 4.20 -15.75 17.93
C PRO A 110 5.25 -14.98 18.75
N LYS A 111 6.28 -15.67 19.26
CA LYS A 111 7.36 -15.05 20.04
C LYS A 111 8.38 -14.33 19.18
N SER A 112 8.54 -14.72 17.92
CA SER A 112 9.50 -14.11 17.00
C SER A 112 8.84 -13.24 15.93
N GLN A 113 7.52 -13.25 15.85
CA GLN A 113 6.79 -12.49 14.83
C GLN A 113 6.76 -10.99 15.16
N ASP A 114 7.24 -10.18 14.23
CA ASP A 114 7.31 -8.73 14.35
C ASP A 114 6.13 -8.08 13.61
N ILE A 115 5.58 -7.02 14.21
CA ILE A 115 4.55 -6.19 13.57
C ILE A 115 5.11 -5.40 12.38
N ALA A 116 6.43 -5.16 12.37
CA ALA A 116 7.13 -4.55 11.27
C ALA A 116 6.96 -5.28 9.94
N ASP A 117 6.78 -6.61 9.96
CA ASP A 117 6.50 -7.40 8.75
C ASP A 117 5.18 -6.99 8.09
N LEU A 118 4.24 -6.46 8.88
CA LEU A 118 2.95 -5.99 8.42
C LEU A 118 2.97 -4.49 8.08
N THR A 119 3.50 -3.68 8.99
CA THR A 119 3.41 -2.21 8.91
C THR A 119 4.61 -1.53 8.26
N GLY A 120 5.76 -2.18 8.19
CA GLY A 120 7.06 -1.56 7.90
C GLY A 120 7.82 -1.22 9.18
N SER A 121 9.06 -0.76 9.03
CA SER A 121 9.99 -0.50 10.14
C SER A 121 10.77 0.80 9.96
N ILE A 122 11.34 1.32 11.05
CA ILE A 122 12.32 2.41 10.99
C ILE A 122 13.68 1.81 10.60
N ASP A 123 14.33 2.41 9.60
CA ASP A 123 15.70 2.09 9.23
C ASP A 123 16.69 2.93 10.04
N PHE A 124 17.14 2.35 11.15
CA PHE A 124 18.09 3.00 12.05
C PHE A 124 19.42 3.38 11.39
N SER A 125 19.81 2.73 10.28
CA SER A 125 21.04 3.07 9.58
C SER A 125 20.95 4.43 8.87
N THR A 126 19.75 4.82 8.45
CA THR A 126 19.49 6.09 7.74
C THR A 126 19.27 7.27 8.68
N ILE A 127 19.07 7.03 9.99
CA ILE A 127 18.90 8.10 10.99
C ILE A 127 20.16 8.98 11.06
N GLY A 128 21.35 8.40 10.87
CA GLY A 128 22.60 9.16 10.83
C GLY A 128 22.66 10.19 9.69
N GLU A 129 21.92 9.96 8.60
CA GLU A 129 21.86 10.84 7.43
C GLU A 129 20.72 11.87 7.55
N PHE A 130 19.56 11.46 8.07
CA PHE A 130 18.36 12.31 8.14
C PHE A 130 18.15 13.00 9.49
N GLY A 131 18.89 12.62 10.52
CA GLY A 131 18.97 13.31 11.81
C GLY A 131 17.77 13.09 12.75
N SER A 132 16.73 12.37 12.35
CA SER A 132 15.58 12.05 13.20
C SER A 132 14.88 10.75 12.80
N GLU A 133 14.41 9.99 13.80
CA GLU A 133 13.49 8.85 13.61
C GLU A 133 12.13 9.26 13.02
N SER A 134 11.75 10.53 13.16
CA SER A 134 10.50 11.07 12.62
C SER A 134 10.59 11.50 11.16
N ASP A 135 11.78 11.45 10.53
CA ASP A 135 11.91 11.76 9.11
C ASP A 135 11.24 10.66 8.28
N PRO A 136 10.29 10.98 7.39
CA PRO A 136 9.59 9.99 6.57
C PRO A 136 10.51 9.11 5.71
N ARG A 137 11.72 9.60 5.38
CA ARG A 137 12.72 8.84 4.62
C ARG A 137 13.44 7.79 5.47
N ALA A 138 13.41 7.92 6.79
CA ALA A 138 13.95 6.91 7.70
C ALA A 138 13.00 5.71 7.86
N TYR A 139 11.80 5.73 7.25
CA TYR A 139 10.84 4.63 7.33
C TYR A 139 10.91 3.72 6.10
N ARG A 140 10.99 2.41 6.33
CA ARG A 140 10.89 1.37 5.32
C ARG A 140 9.44 0.97 5.11
N PHE A 141 8.93 1.32 3.93
CA PHE A 141 7.60 0.95 3.47
C PHE A 141 7.59 -0.43 2.80
N ASP A 142 8.10 -1.45 3.48
CA ASP A 142 8.25 -2.81 2.98
C ASP A 142 7.39 -3.85 3.67
N GLY A 143 6.66 -3.45 4.72
CA GLY A 143 5.61 -4.28 5.33
C GLY A 143 4.52 -4.68 4.34
N GLU A 144 3.88 -5.82 4.57
CA GLU A 144 2.90 -6.41 3.66
C GLU A 144 1.70 -5.50 3.38
N LEU A 145 1.23 -4.70 4.35
CA LEU A 145 0.15 -3.74 4.10
C LEU A 145 0.57 -2.63 3.14
N ASN A 146 1.82 -2.17 3.24
CA ASN A 146 2.36 -1.18 2.31
C ASN A 146 2.47 -1.75 0.90
N LYS A 147 2.86 -3.02 0.78
CA LYS A 147 2.96 -3.71 -0.51
C LYS A 147 1.61 -4.03 -1.12
N ALA A 148 0.61 -4.36 -0.30
CA ALA A 148 -0.76 -4.61 -0.72
C ALA A 148 -1.59 -3.35 -1.01
N ASN A 149 -1.00 -2.15 -0.87
CA ASN A 149 -1.72 -0.89 -0.97
C ASN A 149 -2.58 -0.81 -2.24
N ARG A 150 -3.85 -0.41 -2.07
CA ARG A 150 -4.90 -0.29 -3.11
C ARG A 150 -5.24 -1.59 -3.86
N GLY A 151 -4.67 -2.72 -3.49
CA GLY A 151 -4.98 -4.01 -4.08
C GLY A 151 -5.49 -5.02 -3.04
N MET A 152 -4.80 -6.14 -2.87
CA MET A 152 -5.27 -7.28 -2.09
C MET A 152 -4.26 -7.74 -1.05
N MET A 153 -4.74 -7.95 0.17
CA MET A 153 -3.98 -8.52 1.27
C MET A 153 -4.55 -9.90 1.65
N GLU A 154 -3.73 -10.95 1.61
CA GLU A 154 -4.10 -12.27 2.14
C GLU A 154 -3.51 -12.46 3.54
N PHE A 155 -4.37 -12.62 4.53
CA PHE A 155 -3.99 -13.09 5.86
C PHE A 155 -4.23 -14.59 5.95
N GLN A 156 -3.15 -15.37 5.92
CA GLN A 156 -3.24 -16.81 6.11
C GLN A 156 -3.37 -17.12 7.60
N GLU A 157 -4.24 -18.07 7.94
CA GLU A 157 -4.40 -18.55 9.32
C GLU A 157 -4.52 -17.44 10.39
N MET A 158 -5.20 -16.32 10.05
CA MET A 158 -5.28 -15.11 10.87
C MET A 158 -5.68 -15.36 12.34
N LEU A 159 -6.47 -16.41 12.60
CA LEU A 159 -6.91 -16.79 13.95
C LEU A 159 -5.81 -17.41 14.83
N LYS A 160 -4.65 -17.73 14.26
CA LYS A 160 -3.46 -18.18 15.02
C LYS A 160 -2.56 -17.02 15.44
N LEU A 161 -2.85 -15.81 14.97
CA LEU A 161 -2.09 -14.62 15.34
C LEU A 161 -2.39 -14.23 16.79
N ASP A 162 -1.38 -13.62 17.42
CA ASP A 162 -1.53 -12.94 18.71
C ASP A 162 -2.52 -11.76 18.56
N GLU A 163 -3.26 -11.44 19.62
CA GLU A 163 -4.26 -10.37 19.64
C GLU A 163 -3.70 -9.02 19.20
N LYS A 164 -2.39 -8.79 19.39
CA LYS A 164 -1.70 -7.57 18.91
C LYS A 164 -1.72 -7.37 17.38
N PHE A 165 -2.07 -8.39 16.59
CA PHE A 165 -2.19 -8.33 15.13
C PHE A 165 -3.65 -8.33 14.63
N LEU A 166 -4.62 -8.37 15.53
CA LEU A 166 -6.08 -8.36 15.25
C LEU A 166 -6.67 -6.97 15.50
#